data_AF-A0A8B6FIT1-F1
#
_entry.id   AF-A0A8B6FIT1-F1
#
_cell.length_a   1.000
_cell.length_b   1.000
_cell.length_c   1.000
_cell.angle_alpha   90.00
_cell.angle_beta   90.00
_cell.angle_gamma   90.00
#
_symmetry.space_group_name_H-M   'P 1'
#
loop_
_entity.id
_entity.type
_entity.pdbx_description
1 polymer ?
#
loop_
_entity_poly.entity_id
_entity_poly.type
_entity_poly.pdbx_seq_one_letter_code
_entity_poly.pdbx_strand_id
1 'polypeptide(L)'
;MACLLQIVISTFSFSFLFAIVHSDTLFKKSLFNTKTPYFWVKNISDVIQENEFSTAIFNGETCQLEGLNILLRHGSRFPTLKWIKRMTALHSKLTANAVILSKYPFMIKWTNPFPENKQGLLSTLGVEEMKILGKRFGSRFKELLDGKLKQVKFATSFRDRTKSSFKNFYNGLNEASPSSGPAPEAKVDNTKTRFYERCSKYVKEVDDNDEILKEANLFEAGSKISNIVQKVQTKLGASNISIDFDDVFVIHQICAFELGLNGQSDWCQFFNIDDLRVISYWDDLE
;
A
#
# COMPACT_ATOMS: atom_id res chain seq x y z
N MET A 1 32.75 61.05 10.91
CA MET A 1 31.72 60.16 10.33
C MET A 1 32.23 58.74 10.42
N ALA A 2 31.52 57.75 10.92
CA ALA A 2 30.55 57.63 12.00
C ALA A 2 30.66 56.14 12.39
N CYS A 3 30.86 55.88 13.68
CA CYS A 3 30.87 54.55 14.26
C CYS A 3 29.42 54.06 14.39
N LEU A 4 29.09 52.85 13.93
CA LEU A 4 27.79 52.18 14.16
C LEU A 4 28.02 50.67 14.09
N LEU A 5 28.30 50.02 15.22
CA LEU A 5 27.35 49.46 16.20
C LEU A 5 26.51 48.31 15.60
N GLN A 6 27.00 47.09 15.79
CA GLN A 6 26.31 45.86 15.40
C GLN A 6 25.48 45.38 16.60
N ILE A 7 24.16 45.52 16.50
CA ILE A 7 23.21 45.07 17.52
C ILE A 7 22.96 43.57 17.33
N VAL A 8 23.35 42.76 18.32
CA VAL A 8 22.94 41.36 18.43
C VAL A 8 21.60 41.34 19.17
N ILE A 9 20.53 40.99 18.47
CA ILE A 9 19.22 40.74 19.10
C ILE A 9 19.16 39.24 19.43
N SER A 10 19.36 38.89 20.70
CA SER A 10 19.04 37.55 21.19
C SER A 10 17.55 37.47 21.50
N THR A 11 16.76 36.82 20.64
CA THR A 11 15.41 36.41 21.03
C THR A 11 15.50 35.07 21.74
N PHE A 12 15.37 35.12 23.06
CA PHE A 12 15.14 33.95 23.92
C PHE A 12 13.73 33.41 23.61
N SER A 13 13.63 32.51 22.63
CA SER A 13 12.43 31.71 22.44
C SER A 13 12.43 30.61 23.50
N PHE A 14 11.61 30.78 24.54
CA PHE A 14 11.24 29.72 25.46
C PHE A 14 10.67 28.56 24.64
N SER A 15 11.50 27.56 24.40
CA SER A 15 11.08 26.32 23.77
C SER A 15 10.27 25.57 24.82
N PHE A 16 8.93 25.68 24.75
CA PHE A 16 8.09 24.60 25.24
C PHE A 16 8.43 23.39 24.38
N LEU A 17 9.39 22.59 24.86
CA LEU A 17 9.57 21.21 24.44
C LEU A 17 8.31 20.46 24.87
N PHE A 18 7.24 20.60 24.08
CA PHE A 18 6.43 19.42 23.84
C PHE A 18 7.41 18.40 23.27
N ALA A 19 7.64 17.33 24.03
CA ALA A 19 8.21 16.13 23.49
C ALA A 19 7.25 15.61 22.41
N ILE A 20 7.31 16.19 21.22
CA ILE A 20 7.04 15.47 20.00
C ILE A 20 8.19 14.47 19.93
N VAL A 21 8.00 13.35 20.63
CA VAL A 21 8.78 12.15 20.40
C VAL A 21 8.75 11.98 18.90
N HIS A 22 9.92 12.07 18.29
CA HIS A 22 10.11 11.95 16.86
C HIS A 22 9.51 10.61 16.43
N SER A 23 8.26 10.64 15.96
CA SER A 23 7.74 9.59 15.11
C SER A 23 8.56 9.75 13.84
N ASP A 24 9.58 8.91 13.73
CA ASP A 24 10.21 8.55 12.48
C ASP A 24 9.07 8.03 11.58
N THR A 25 8.38 8.93 10.88
CA THR A 25 7.02 8.69 10.38
C THR A 25 7.04 7.47 9.48
N LEU A 26 6.29 6.42 9.85
CA LEU A 26 6.14 5.22 9.02
C LEU A 26 5.35 5.52 7.73
N PHE A 27 4.65 6.65 7.71
CA PHE A 27 3.98 7.19 6.54
C PHE A 27 4.96 7.44 5.39
N LYS A 28 4.58 7.03 4.17
CA LYS A 28 5.40 7.12 2.95
C LYS A 28 6.72 6.35 3.00
N LYS A 29 6.80 5.28 3.79
CA LYS A 29 7.91 4.32 3.76
C LYS A 29 7.49 2.99 3.12
N SER A 30 8.43 2.35 2.41
CA SER A 30 8.22 1.05 1.77
C SER A 30 8.43 -0.10 2.78
N LEU A 31 7.50 -0.25 3.72
CA LEU A 31 7.64 -1.17 4.87
C LEU A 31 6.45 -2.14 5.03
N PHE A 32 5.56 -2.23 4.04
CA PHE A 32 4.32 -3.02 4.11
C PHE A 32 4.11 -3.90 2.87
N ASN A 33 5.20 -4.34 2.22
CA ASN A 33 5.23 -5.20 1.02
C ASN A 33 4.12 -4.86 0.00
N THR A 34 3.29 -5.84 -0.32
CA THR A 34 2.20 -5.77 -1.30
C THR A 34 1.05 -4.85 -0.89
N LYS A 35 1.12 -4.22 0.30
CA LYS A 35 0.18 -3.26 0.85
C LYS A 35 0.75 -1.83 0.85
N THR A 36 2.02 -1.67 0.47
CA THR A 36 2.67 -0.36 0.30
C THR A 36 2.04 0.37 -0.90
N PRO A 37 1.49 1.59 -0.72
CA PRO A 37 0.99 2.40 -1.82
C PRO A 37 2.06 2.73 -2.87
N TYR A 38 1.65 2.77 -4.13
CA TYR A 38 2.55 2.92 -5.28
C TYR A 38 3.34 4.24 -5.21
N PHE A 39 2.67 5.33 -4.88
CA PHE A 39 3.28 6.68 -4.79
C PHE A 39 3.96 6.97 -3.46
N TRP A 40 4.18 5.96 -2.62
CA TRP A 40 5.13 6.06 -1.51
C TRP A 40 6.54 5.65 -1.94
N VAL A 41 6.64 4.83 -3.00
CA VAL A 41 7.91 4.40 -3.58
C VAL A 41 8.26 5.20 -4.83
N LYS A 42 7.25 5.66 -5.58
CA LYS A 42 7.40 6.52 -6.75
C LYS A 42 6.99 7.95 -6.42
N ASN A 43 7.78 8.93 -6.84
CA ASN A 43 7.47 10.31 -6.54
C ASN A 43 6.40 10.82 -7.52
N ILE A 44 5.30 11.35 -6.99
CA ILE A 44 4.19 11.92 -7.78
C ILE A 44 4.61 13.16 -8.58
N SER A 45 5.66 13.85 -8.14
CA SER A 45 6.20 15.05 -8.77
C SER A 45 7.24 14.77 -9.86
N ASP A 46 7.57 13.50 -10.11
CA ASP A 46 8.45 13.13 -11.23
C ASP A 46 7.90 13.69 -12.54
N VAL A 47 8.74 14.48 -13.24
CA VAL A 47 8.40 15.04 -14.55
C VAL A 47 8.34 13.90 -15.56
N ILE A 48 7.18 13.72 -16.17
CA ILE A 48 7.01 12.79 -17.28
C ILE A 48 7.30 13.55 -18.57
N GLN A 49 8.37 13.17 -19.26
CA GLN A 49 8.62 13.68 -20.60
C GLN A 49 7.60 13.08 -21.56
N GLU A 50 7.02 13.93 -22.41
CA GLU A 50 6.13 13.44 -23.45
C GLU A 50 6.92 12.53 -24.41
N ASN A 51 6.33 11.40 -24.79
CA ASN A 51 6.97 10.41 -25.65
C ASN A 51 8.29 9.87 -25.08
N GLU A 52 8.46 9.89 -23.75
CA GLU A 52 9.53 9.18 -23.07
C GLU A 52 9.45 7.69 -23.44
N PHE A 53 10.50 7.18 -24.09
CA PHE A 53 10.59 5.84 -24.70
C PHE A 53 9.91 5.64 -26.07
N SER A 54 9.56 6.70 -26.81
CA SER A 54 9.14 6.54 -28.21
C SER A 54 10.27 6.06 -29.11
N THR A 55 11.52 6.35 -28.74
CA THR A 55 12.71 5.90 -29.45
C THR A 55 13.75 5.27 -28.52
N ALA A 56 14.56 4.37 -29.08
CA ALA A 56 15.74 3.82 -28.43
C ALA A 56 16.86 3.64 -29.46
N ILE A 57 18.12 3.77 -29.03
CA ILE A 57 19.28 3.45 -29.86
C ILE A 57 19.69 2.00 -29.61
N PHE A 58 19.70 1.19 -30.66
CA PHE A 58 20.15 -0.20 -30.62
C PHE A 58 21.08 -0.46 -31.81
N ASN A 59 22.30 -0.91 -31.56
CA ASN A 59 23.33 -1.15 -32.60
C ASN A 59 23.59 0.05 -33.54
N GLY A 60 23.47 1.28 -33.03
CA GLY A 60 23.67 2.50 -33.84
C GLY A 60 22.47 2.88 -34.70
N GLU A 61 21.37 2.12 -34.64
CA GLU A 61 20.11 2.43 -35.32
C GLU A 61 19.10 3.04 -34.33
N THR A 62 18.25 3.95 -34.85
CA THR A 62 17.12 4.51 -34.10
C THR A 62 15.91 3.61 -34.26
N CYS A 63 15.53 2.91 -33.19
CA CYS A 63 14.30 2.13 -33.12
C CYS A 63 13.12 3.00 -32.69
N GLN A 64 11.94 2.71 -33.21
CA GLN A 64 10.68 3.38 -32.86
C GLN A 64 9.75 2.43 -32.09
N LEU A 65 8.98 2.96 -31.15
CA LEU A 65 7.98 2.20 -30.40
C LEU A 65 6.76 1.89 -31.27
N GLU A 66 6.64 0.63 -31.69
CA GLU A 66 5.50 0.16 -32.50
C GLU A 66 4.29 -0.28 -31.66
N GLY A 67 4.50 -0.70 -30.41
CA GLY A 67 3.41 -1.20 -29.58
C GLY A 67 3.81 -1.47 -28.14
N LEU A 68 2.80 -1.51 -27.27
CA LEU A 68 2.99 -1.66 -25.82
C LEU A 68 1.97 -2.65 -25.26
N ASN A 69 2.44 -3.58 -24.44
CA ASN A 69 1.60 -4.42 -23.59
C ASN A 69 1.88 -4.06 -22.13
N ILE A 70 0.83 -3.78 -21.36
CA ILE A 70 0.95 -3.38 -19.95
C ILE A 70 0.12 -4.33 -19.10
N LEU A 71 0.72 -4.82 -18.01
CA LEU A 71 0.02 -5.52 -16.94
C LEU A 71 0.06 -4.65 -15.69
N LEU A 72 -1.10 -4.27 -15.19
CA LEU A 72 -1.24 -3.44 -13.98
C LEU A 72 -2.01 -4.20 -12.90
N ARG A 73 -1.49 -4.16 -11.67
CA ARG A 73 -2.27 -4.53 -10.49
C ARG A 73 -3.35 -3.46 -10.25
N HIS A 74 -4.40 -3.83 -9.52
CA HIS A 74 -5.32 -2.83 -8.98
C HIS A 74 -4.59 -1.85 -8.05
N GLY A 75 -5.13 -0.63 -7.90
CA GLY A 75 -4.64 0.33 -6.90
C GLY A 75 -4.95 -0.10 -5.46
N SER A 76 -4.59 0.76 -4.51
CA SER A 76 -4.86 0.57 -3.08
C SER A 76 -6.34 0.29 -2.80
N ARG A 77 -6.62 -0.59 -1.83
CA ARG A 77 -7.96 -1.11 -1.58
C ARG A 77 -8.27 -1.20 -0.09
N PHE A 78 -9.55 -1.34 0.22
CA PHE A 78 -9.98 -1.77 1.55
C PHE A 78 -9.53 -3.22 1.84
N PRO A 79 -9.37 -3.60 3.13
CA PRO A 79 -9.11 -4.98 3.51
C PRO A 79 -10.21 -5.93 3.02
N THR A 80 -9.91 -7.23 2.94
CA THR A 80 -10.93 -8.25 2.66
C THR A 80 -11.75 -8.52 3.92
N LEU A 81 -12.92 -9.15 3.77
CA LEU A 81 -13.80 -9.46 4.91
C LEU A 81 -13.08 -10.25 6.02
N LYS A 82 -12.24 -11.23 5.65
CA LYS A 82 -11.38 -11.98 6.60
C LYS A 82 -10.56 -11.04 7.49
N TRP A 83 -9.89 -10.04 6.89
CA TRP A 83 -9.06 -9.10 7.61
C TRP A 83 -9.87 -8.14 8.46
N ILE A 84 -10.99 -7.60 7.94
CA ILE A 84 -11.88 -6.71 8.70
C ILE A 84 -12.32 -7.39 10.00
N LYS A 85 -12.78 -8.65 9.92
CA LYS A 85 -13.22 -9.41 11.08
C LYS A 85 -12.08 -9.70 12.08
N ARG A 86 -10.90 -10.06 11.59
CA ARG A 86 -9.71 -10.27 12.44
C ARG A 86 -9.30 -9.00 13.19
N MET A 87 -9.33 -7.84 12.53
CA MET A 87 -9.04 -6.54 13.14
C MET A 87 -10.04 -6.21 14.26
N THR A 88 -11.34 -6.42 14.02
CA THR A 88 -12.38 -6.24 15.04
C THR A 88 -12.21 -7.21 16.22
N ALA A 89 -11.86 -8.47 15.94
CA ALA A 89 -11.64 -9.48 16.98
C ALA A 89 -10.42 -9.14 17.85
N LEU A 90 -9.30 -8.74 17.23
CA LEU A 90 -8.11 -8.28 17.96
C LEU A 90 -8.45 -7.07 18.85
N HIS A 91 -9.15 -6.07 18.30
CA HIS A 91 -9.55 -4.90 19.09
C HIS A 91 -10.41 -5.31 20.30
N SER A 92 -11.37 -6.22 20.11
CA SER A 92 -12.20 -6.77 21.21
C SER A 92 -11.33 -7.49 22.26
N LYS A 93 -10.37 -8.31 21.82
CA LYS A 93 -9.42 -9.03 22.69
C LYS A 93 -8.60 -8.05 23.54
N LEU A 94 -8.08 -6.98 22.95
CA LEU A 94 -7.24 -6.01 23.64
C LEU A 94 -8.04 -5.10 24.58
N THR A 95 -9.24 -4.70 24.17
CA THR A 95 -10.11 -3.80 24.95
C THR A 95 -10.82 -4.50 26.11
N ALA A 96 -10.87 -5.82 26.14
CA ALA A 96 -11.32 -6.58 27.32
C ALA A 96 -10.39 -6.41 28.54
N ASN A 97 -9.22 -5.76 28.38
CA ASN A 97 -8.23 -5.58 29.42
C ASN A 97 -8.11 -4.12 29.88
N ALA A 98 -8.44 -3.86 31.15
CA ALA A 98 -8.40 -2.53 31.74
C ALA A 98 -6.99 -1.91 31.76
N VAL A 99 -5.93 -2.70 31.88
CA VAL A 99 -4.54 -2.21 31.87
C VAL A 99 -4.18 -1.70 30.48
N ILE A 100 -4.52 -2.45 29.43
CA ILE A 100 -4.31 -2.03 28.04
C ILE A 100 -5.11 -0.76 27.75
N LEU A 101 -6.39 -0.73 28.11
CA LEU A 101 -7.25 0.44 27.90
C LEU A 101 -6.73 1.70 28.60
N SER A 102 -6.25 1.56 29.83
CA SER A 102 -5.67 2.68 30.58
C SER A 102 -4.39 3.20 29.93
N LYS A 103 -3.56 2.31 29.40
CA LYS A 103 -2.29 2.66 28.74
C LYS A 103 -2.48 3.19 27.32
N TYR A 104 -3.50 2.71 26.60
CA TYR A 104 -3.80 3.06 25.22
C TYR A 104 -5.24 3.58 25.05
N PRO A 105 -5.54 4.81 25.52
CA PRO A 105 -6.90 5.36 25.46
C PRO A 105 -7.46 5.52 24.05
N PHE A 106 -6.60 5.57 23.02
CA PHE A 106 -7.05 5.59 21.63
C PHE A 106 -7.91 4.38 21.28
N MET A 107 -7.66 3.21 21.89
CA MET A 107 -8.44 1.99 21.64
C MET A 107 -9.89 2.12 22.12
N ILE A 108 -10.19 2.99 23.09
CA ILE A 108 -11.58 3.26 23.52
C ILE A 108 -12.36 3.99 22.41
N LYS A 109 -11.70 4.92 21.72
CA LYS A 109 -12.29 5.72 20.65
C LYS A 109 -12.19 5.04 19.29
N TRP A 110 -11.29 4.07 19.16
CA TRP A 110 -11.08 3.35 17.92
C TRP A 110 -12.32 2.54 17.59
N THR A 111 -12.84 2.80 16.40
CA THR A 111 -13.83 1.94 15.75
C THR A 111 -13.20 1.48 14.45
N ASN A 112 -13.45 0.24 14.06
CA ASN A 112 -12.86 -0.30 12.84
C ASN A 112 -13.25 0.58 11.64
N PRO A 113 -12.30 1.29 11.01
CA PRO A 113 -12.61 2.25 9.96
C PRO A 113 -12.94 1.58 8.62
N PHE A 114 -12.88 0.24 8.56
CA PHE A 114 -13.10 -0.56 7.37
C PHE A 114 -14.48 -1.22 7.42
N PRO A 115 -15.51 -0.65 6.79
CA PRO A 115 -16.84 -1.24 6.80
C PRO A 115 -16.90 -2.48 5.90
N GLU A 116 -17.59 -3.52 6.35
CA GLU A 116 -17.66 -4.81 5.64
C GLU A 116 -18.22 -4.69 4.21
N ASN A 117 -19.14 -3.76 3.96
CA ASN A 117 -19.71 -3.53 2.63
C ASN A 117 -18.71 -2.94 1.62
N LYS A 118 -17.56 -2.41 2.08
CA LYS A 118 -16.48 -1.94 1.21
C LYS A 118 -15.37 -2.97 1.03
N GLN A 119 -15.52 -4.18 1.57
CA GLN A 119 -14.45 -5.18 1.59
C GLN A 119 -13.85 -5.43 0.19
N GLY A 120 -12.53 -5.30 0.10
CA GLY A 120 -11.79 -5.50 -1.14
C GLY A 120 -12.07 -4.49 -2.27
N LEU A 121 -12.90 -3.47 -2.08
CA LEU A 121 -13.13 -2.41 -3.05
C LEU A 121 -11.93 -1.47 -3.14
N LEU A 122 -11.77 -0.80 -4.28
CA LEU A 122 -10.74 0.22 -4.49
C LEU A 122 -10.95 1.38 -3.50
N SER A 123 -9.89 1.82 -2.83
CA SER A 123 -9.96 2.97 -1.91
C SER A 123 -9.84 4.29 -2.66
N THR A 124 -10.09 5.41 -1.98
CA THR A 124 -9.85 6.76 -2.55
C THR A 124 -8.40 6.93 -3.01
N LEU A 125 -7.44 6.47 -2.19
CA LEU A 125 -6.04 6.44 -2.59
C LEU A 125 -5.82 5.61 -3.85
N GLY A 126 -6.43 4.42 -3.95
CA GLY A 126 -6.32 3.58 -5.13
C GLY A 126 -6.94 4.20 -6.39
N VAL A 127 -8.01 5.00 -6.25
CA VAL A 127 -8.59 5.78 -7.34
C VAL A 127 -7.60 6.80 -7.87
N GLU A 128 -6.99 7.58 -6.96
CA GLU A 128 -5.98 8.58 -7.31
C GLU A 128 -4.75 7.93 -7.94
N GLU A 129 -4.27 6.83 -7.36
CA GLU A 129 -3.13 6.07 -7.87
C GLU A 129 -3.31 5.70 -9.33
N MET A 130 -4.44 5.06 -9.64
CA MET A 130 -4.72 4.60 -11.00
C MET A 130 -4.94 5.77 -11.97
N LYS A 131 -5.60 6.84 -11.52
CA LYS A 131 -5.81 8.05 -12.34
C LYS A 131 -4.49 8.72 -12.70
N ILE A 132 -3.62 8.96 -11.71
CA ILE A 132 -2.31 9.55 -11.94
C ILE A 132 -1.47 8.64 -12.84
N LEU A 133 -1.48 7.33 -12.58
CA LEU A 133 -0.76 6.38 -13.42
C LEU A 133 -1.25 6.44 -14.87
N GLY A 134 -2.56 6.47 -15.08
CA GLY A 134 -3.16 6.66 -16.41
C GLY A 134 -2.67 7.92 -17.11
N LYS A 135 -2.69 9.06 -16.40
CA LYS A 135 -2.22 10.34 -16.94
C LYS A 135 -0.74 10.28 -17.34
N ARG A 136 0.10 9.69 -16.48
CA ARG A 136 1.53 9.51 -16.76
C ARG A 136 1.76 8.64 -17.99
N PHE A 137 1.02 7.53 -18.14
CA PHE A 137 1.12 6.68 -19.32
C PHE A 137 0.66 7.39 -20.60
N GLY A 138 -0.42 8.18 -20.50
CA GLY A 138 -0.93 8.95 -21.63
C GLY A 138 0.08 9.98 -22.12
N SER A 139 0.71 10.73 -21.22
CA SER A 139 1.79 11.66 -21.57
C SER A 139 3.03 10.95 -22.12
N ARG A 140 3.45 9.87 -21.45
CA ARG A 140 4.66 9.11 -21.83
C ARG A 140 4.55 8.47 -23.22
N PHE A 141 3.37 8.02 -23.62
CA PHE A 141 3.16 7.31 -24.89
C PHE A 141 2.19 8.07 -25.80
N LYS A 142 2.28 9.39 -25.78
CA LYS A 142 1.34 10.30 -26.44
C LYS A 142 1.23 10.02 -27.95
N GLU A 143 2.34 9.91 -28.66
CA GLU A 143 2.38 9.59 -30.10
C GLU A 143 1.73 8.23 -30.44
N LEU A 144 1.88 7.25 -29.54
CA LEU A 144 1.28 5.92 -29.72
C LEU A 144 -0.24 5.95 -29.50
N LEU A 145 -0.72 6.81 -28.59
CA LEU A 145 -2.11 6.84 -28.12
C LEU A 145 -2.98 7.92 -28.79
N ASP A 146 -2.40 9.01 -29.26
CA ASP A 146 -3.12 10.14 -29.84
C ASP A 146 -3.92 9.69 -31.08
N GLY A 147 -5.23 9.93 -31.03
CA GLY A 147 -6.18 9.45 -32.05
C GLY A 147 -6.40 7.92 -32.07
N LYS A 148 -5.63 7.15 -31.28
CA LYS A 148 -5.61 5.68 -31.28
C LYS A 148 -6.08 5.05 -29.96
N LEU A 149 -6.37 5.84 -28.91
CA LEU A 149 -6.78 5.33 -27.60
C LEU A 149 -7.97 4.34 -27.67
N LYS A 150 -8.90 4.52 -28.61
CA LYS A 150 -10.03 3.60 -28.84
C LYS A 150 -9.64 2.23 -29.42
N GLN A 151 -8.47 2.15 -30.06
CA GLN A 151 -7.94 0.91 -30.63
C GLN A 151 -7.21 0.07 -29.56
N VAL A 152 -6.93 0.66 -28.40
CA VAL A 152 -6.31 -0.04 -27.27
C VAL A 152 -7.29 -1.07 -26.72
N LYS A 153 -6.80 -2.31 -26.60
CA LYS A 153 -7.57 -3.42 -26.03
C LYS A 153 -7.32 -3.48 -24.54
N PHE A 154 -8.39 -3.30 -23.76
CA PHE A 154 -8.33 -3.41 -22.31
C PHE A 154 -8.90 -4.75 -21.83
N ALA A 155 -8.25 -5.32 -20.82
CA ALA A 155 -8.71 -6.53 -20.15
C ALA A 155 -8.62 -6.37 -18.62
N THR A 156 -9.57 -6.95 -17.90
CA THR A 156 -9.59 -6.97 -16.44
C THR A 156 -9.93 -8.37 -15.92
N SER A 157 -9.67 -8.62 -14.64
CA SER A 157 -10.29 -9.75 -13.95
C SER A 157 -11.74 -9.44 -13.59
N PHE A 158 -12.50 -10.46 -13.17
CA PHE A 158 -13.89 -10.26 -12.74
C PHE A 158 -14.05 -9.40 -11.46
N ARG A 159 -12.96 -9.16 -10.71
CA ARG A 159 -12.99 -8.45 -9.42
C ARG A 159 -13.34 -6.97 -9.60
N ASP A 160 -14.20 -6.44 -8.74
CA ASP A 160 -14.66 -5.04 -8.86
C ASP A 160 -13.53 -4.03 -8.70
N ARG A 161 -12.55 -4.29 -7.83
CA ARG A 161 -11.34 -3.47 -7.71
C ARG A 161 -10.55 -3.37 -9.01
N THR A 162 -10.49 -4.43 -9.84
CA THR A 162 -9.77 -4.37 -11.12
C THR A 162 -10.57 -3.63 -12.17
N LYS A 163 -11.90 -3.78 -12.19
CA LYS A 163 -12.79 -3.00 -13.07
C LYS A 163 -12.74 -1.50 -12.73
N SER A 164 -12.79 -1.16 -11.44
CA SER A 164 -12.68 0.22 -10.96
C SER A 164 -11.30 0.82 -11.23
N SER A 165 -10.23 0.03 -11.04
CA SER A 165 -8.86 0.47 -11.39
C SER A 165 -8.73 0.79 -12.87
N PHE A 166 -9.28 -0.07 -13.74
CA PHE A 166 -9.32 0.19 -15.18
C PHE A 166 -10.04 1.52 -15.49
N LYS A 167 -11.24 1.75 -14.94
CA LYS A 167 -11.99 2.99 -15.19
C LYS A 167 -11.17 4.22 -14.85
N ASN A 168 -10.52 4.23 -13.68
CA ASN A 168 -9.73 5.37 -13.23
C ASN A 168 -8.43 5.53 -14.04
N PHE A 169 -7.77 4.43 -14.40
CA PHE A 169 -6.62 4.46 -15.30
C PHE A 169 -6.99 5.01 -16.68
N TYR A 170 -8.11 4.56 -17.26
CA TYR A 170 -8.60 5.08 -18.53
C TYR A 170 -8.93 6.57 -18.45
N ASN A 171 -9.57 7.02 -17.36
CA ASN A 171 -9.83 8.45 -17.15
C ASN A 171 -8.53 9.27 -17.17
N GLY A 172 -7.48 8.78 -16.50
CA GLY A 172 -6.15 9.40 -16.56
C GLY A 172 -5.56 9.41 -17.96
N LEU A 173 -5.63 8.29 -18.69
CA LEU A 173 -5.17 8.23 -20.10
C LEU A 173 -5.89 9.25 -20.96
N ASN A 174 -7.22 9.33 -20.85
CA ASN A 174 -8.05 10.23 -21.65
C ASN A 174 -7.84 11.71 -21.28
N GLU A 175 -7.36 12.02 -20.06
CA GLU A 175 -6.95 13.39 -19.71
C GLU A 175 -5.66 13.81 -20.45
N ALA A 176 -4.74 12.89 -20.72
CA ALA A 176 -3.46 13.18 -21.39
C ALA A 176 -3.50 13.01 -22.92
N SER A 177 -4.29 12.04 -23.40
CA SER A 177 -4.54 11.76 -24.82
C SER A 177 -6.05 11.65 -25.06
N PRO A 178 -6.75 12.79 -25.22
CA PRO A 178 -8.19 12.82 -25.32
C PRO A 178 -8.75 12.01 -26.49
N SER A 179 -9.85 11.31 -26.25
CA SER A 179 -10.65 10.63 -27.26
C SER A 179 -12.12 11.02 -27.12
N SER A 180 -12.83 11.21 -28.24
CA SER A 180 -14.25 11.59 -28.21
C SER A 180 -15.15 10.38 -27.93
N GLY A 181 -16.21 10.56 -27.13
CA GLY A 181 -17.22 9.51 -26.87
C GLY A 181 -16.98 8.73 -25.57
N PRO A 182 -17.81 7.70 -25.29
CA PRO A 182 -17.73 6.96 -24.03
C PRO A 182 -16.44 6.14 -23.92
N ALA A 183 -16.01 5.90 -22.69
CA ALA A 183 -14.91 4.99 -22.40
C ALA A 183 -15.24 3.57 -22.93
N PRO A 184 -14.27 2.84 -23.51
CA PRO A 184 -14.48 1.47 -23.93
C PRO A 184 -14.72 0.58 -22.71
N GLU A 185 -15.47 -0.50 -22.90
CA GLU A 185 -15.57 -1.54 -21.88
C GLU A 185 -14.35 -2.45 -21.93
N ALA A 186 -13.71 -2.68 -20.78
CA ALA A 186 -12.65 -3.67 -20.70
C ALA A 186 -13.25 -5.09 -20.71
N LYS A 187 -12.67 -5.96 -21.53
CA LYS A 187 -13.05 -7.39 -21.55
C LYS A 187 -12.69 -8.03 -20.20
N VAL A 188 -13.64 -8.73 -19.58
CA VAL A 188 -13.31 -9.59 -18.44
C VAL A 188 -12.62 -10.86 -18.96
N ASP A 189 -11.35 -11.03 -18.63
CA ASP A 189 -10.52 -12.14 -19.09
C ASP A 189 -9.70 -12.76 -17.95
N ASN A 190 -10.34 -13.67 -17.22
CA ASN A 190 -9.70 -14.42 -16.14
C ASN A 190 -8.72 -15.47 -16.65
N THR A 191 -8.80 -15.87 -17.92
CA THR A 191 -7.84 -16.83 -18.51
C THR A 191 -6.44 -16.23 -18.58
N LYS A 192 -6.35 -14.90 -18.70
CA LYS A 192 -5.06 -14.17 -18.71
C LYS A 192 -4.71 -13.56 -17.36
N THR A 193 -5.69 -13.11 -16.59
CA THR A 193 -5.44 -12.34 -15.36
C THR A 193 -5.52 -13.17 -14.08
N ARG A 194 -6.10 -14.37 -14.15
CA ARG A 194 -6.27 -15.30 -13.02
C ARG A 194 -6.05 -16.75 -13.46
N PHE A 195 -5.10 -16.99 -14.37
CA PHE A 195 -4.81 -18.33 -14.89
C PHE A 195 -4.45 -19.34 -13.78
N TYR A 196 -3.85 -18.85 -12.70
CA TYR A 196 -3.46 -19.66 -11.55
C TYR A 196 -4.66 -20.37 -10.89
N GLU A 197 -5.85 -19.75 -10.85
CA GLU A 197 -7.07 -20.38 -10.30
C GLU A 197 -7.56 -21.57 -11.14
N ARG A 198 -7.10 -21.71 -12.38
CA ARG A 198 -7.50 -22.79 -13.30
C ARG A 198 -6.43 -23.85 -13.48
N CYS A 199 -5.22 -23.62 -12.96
CA CYS A 199 -4.15 -24.58 -13.02
C CYS A 199 -4.34 -25.58 -11.88
N SER A 200 -4.94 -26.74 -12.16
CA SER A 200 -5.25 -27.74 -11.14
C SER A 200 -4.03 -28.20 -10.36
N LYS A 201 -2.87 -28.25 -11.00
CA LYS A 201 -1.60 -28.58 -10.35
C LYS A 201 -1.21 -27.49 -9.34
N TYR A 202 -1.26 -26.22 -9.75
CA TYR A 202 -0.99 -25.09 -8.85
C TYR A 202 -1.96 -25.05 -7.67
N VAL A 203 -3.27 -25.19 -7.92
CA VAL A 203 -4.28 -25.18 -6.85
C VAL A 203 -3.98 -26.26 -5.82
N LYS A 204 -3.72 -27.50 -6.27
CA LYS A 204 -3.46 -28.63 -5.36
C LYS A 204 -2.10 -28.59 -4.67
N GLU A 205 -1.04 -28.21 -5.39
CA GLU A 205 0.34 -28.33 -4.89
C GLU A 205 0.87 -27.03 -4.27
N VAL A 206 0.17 -25.90 -4.46
CA VAL A 206 0.58 -24.58 -3.99
C VAL A 206 -0.54 -23.87 -3.21
N ASP A 207 -1.68 -23.60 -3.83
CA ASP A 207 -2.74 -22.76 -3.20
C ASP A 207 -3.38 -23.43 -1.97
N ASP A 208 -3.63 -24.74 -2.06
CA ASP A 208 -4.24 -25.55 -0.99
C ASP A 208 -3.19 -26.35 -0.18
N ASN A 209 -1.89 -26.13 -0.41
CA ASN A 209 -0.82 -26.92 0.20
C ASN A 209 -0.03 -26.14 1.26
N ASP A 210 -0.37 -26.31 2.53
CA ASP A 210 0.31 -25.63 3.64
C ASP A 210 1.82 -25.94 3.72
N GLU A 211 2.32 -27.02 3.09
CA GLU A 211 3.77 -27.31 3.06
C GLU A 211 4.58 -26.25 2.32
N ILE A 212 3.98 -25.50 1.39
CA ILE A 212 4.68 -24.41 0.70
C ILE A 212 5.03 -23.25 1.64
N LEU A 213 4.32 -23.14 2.77
CA LEU A 213 4.56 -22.12 3.81
C LEU A 213 5.65 -22.55 4.79
N LYS A 214 6.35 -23.67 4.55
CA LYS A 214 7.38 -24.20 5.46
C LYS A 214 8.44 -23.16 5.85
N GLU A 215 8.98 -22.42 4.88
CA GLU A 215 10.03 -21.43 5.17
C GLU A 215 9.49 -20.23 5.96
N ALA A 216 8.26 -19.78 5.66
CA ALA A 216 7.57 -18.75 6.45
C ALA A 216 7.35 -19.23 7.90
N ASN A 217 6.88 -20.47 8.08
CA ASN A 217 6.65 -21.08 9.39
C ASN A 217 7.95 -21.25 10.19
N LEU A 218 9.05 -21.66 9.53
CA LEU A 218 10.36 -21.77 10.17
C LEU A 218 10.90 -20.39 10.60
N PHE A 219 10.68 -19.36 9.77
CA PHE A 219 11.06 -17.99 10.10
C PHE A 219 10.21 -17.43 11.25
N GLU A 220 8.90 -17.71 11.24
CA GLU A 220 7.95 -17.35 12.32
C GLU A 220 8.37 -17.94 13.67
N ALA A 221 8.79 -19.21 13.68
CA ALA A 221 9.28 -19.87 14.89
C ALA A 221 10.66 -19.34 15.35
N GLY A 222 11.31 -18.51 14.54
CA GLY A 222 12.64 -17.98 14.79
C GLY A 222 12.68 -16.86 15.84
N SER A 223 13.88 -16.62 16.37
CA SER A 223 14.10 -15.63 17.45
C SER A 223 13.77 -14.19 17.04
N LYS A 224 13.84 -13.87 15.75
CA LYS A 224 13.51 -12.53 15.23
C LYS A 224 12.03 -12.20 15.46
N ILE A 225 11.14 -13.14 15.15
CA ILE A 225 9.70 -12.97 15.32
C ILE A 225 9.32 -13.09 16.79
N SER A 226 9.87 -14.06 17.52
CA SER A 226 9.59 -14.20 18.96
C SER A 226 9.97 -12.93 19.74
N ASN A 227 11.07 -12.27 19.37
CA ASN A 227 11.47 -11.00 19.98
C ASN A 227 10.47 -9.88 19.71
N ILE A 228 9.86 -9.83 18.51
CA ILE A 228 8.83 -8.82 18.19
C ILE A 228 7.57 -9.09 19.00
N VAL A 229 7.11 -10.35 19.07
CA VAL A 229 5.96 -10.74 19.89
C VAL A 229 6.18 -10.34 21.35
N GLN A 230 7.35 -10.64 21.91
CA GLN A 230 7.70 -10.24 23.28
C GLN A 230 7.72 -8.71 23.45
N LYS A 231 8.32 -7.96 22.52
CA LYS A 231 8.29 -6.48 22.55
C LYS A 231 6.87 -5.95 22.56
N VAL A 232 5.99 -6.44 21.68
CA VAL A 232 4.58 -6.01 21.60
C VAL A 232 3.83 -6.39 22.88
N GLN A 233 4.01 -7.61 23.40
CA GLN A 233 3.45 -8.07 24.68
C GLN A 233 3.87 -7.15 25.84
N THR A 234 5.16 -6.86 25.97
CA THR A 234 5.69 -5.95 27.01
C THR A 234 5.13 -4.54 26.83
N LYS A 235 5.00 -4.07 25.59
CA LYS A 235 4.48 -2.74 25.27
C LYS A 235 3.00 -2.64 25.65
N LEU A 236 2.19 -3.66 25.38
CA LEU A 236 0.79 -3.73 25.85
C LEU A 236 0.70 -3.77 27.39
N GLY A 237 1.64 -4.44 28.06
CA GLY A 237 1.82 -4.37 29.52
C GLY A 237 0.81 -5.18 30.33
N ALA A 238 0.00 -6.03 29.69
CA ALA A 238 -0.94 -6.91 30.35
C ALA A 238 -0.38 -8.34 30.47
N SER A 239 -0.15 -8.82 31.68
CA SER A 239 0.38 -10.17 31.94
C SER A 239 -0.65 -11.30 31.76
N ASN A 240 -1.94 -10.96 31.76
CA ASN A 240 -3.06 -11.91 31.67
C ASN A 240 -3.64 -12.06 30.25
N ILE A 241 -3.04 -11.42 29.24
CA ILE A 241 -3.37 -11.65 27.83
C ILE A 241 -2.15 -12.23 27.16
N SER A 242 -2.33 -13.36 26.45
CA SER A 242 -1.31 -13.89 25.57
C SER A 242 -1.45 -13.27 24.17
N ILE A 243 -0.36 -12.72 23.67
CA ILE A 243 -0.20 -12.24 22.30
C ILE A 243 0.66 -13.25 21.55
N ASP A 244 0.18 -13.70 20.40
CA ASP A 244 0.94 -14.52 19.46
C ASP A 244 1.36 -13.71 18.23
N PHE A 245 2.02 -14.35 17.27
CA PHE A 245 2.42 -13.67 16.04
C PHE A 245 1.22 -13.29 15.16
N ASP A 246 0.12 -14.05 15.19
CA ASP A 246 -1.10 -13.74 14.44
C ASP A 246 -1.69 -12.40 14.89
N ASP A 247 -1.79 -12.18 16.21
CA ASP A 247 -2.20 -10.90 16.79
C ASP A 247 -1.29 -9.75 16.34
N VAL A 248 0.04 -9.96 16.42
CA VAL A 248 1.04 -8.97 15.99
C VAL A 248 0.86 -8.63 14.52
N PHE A 249 0.65 -9.64 13.67
CA PHE A 249 0.44 -9.44 12.26
C PHE A 249 -0.90 -8.74 11.97
N VAL A 250 -1.95 -8.98 12.77
CA VAL A 250 -3.19 -8.18 12.69
C VAL A 250 -2.93 -6.71 13.05
N ILE A 251 -2.15 -6.41 14.10
CA ILE A 251 -1.75 -5.01 14.44
C ILE A 251 -1.01 -4.37 13.26
N HIS A 252 -0.06 -5.10 12.66
CA HIS A 252 0.68 -4.67 11.47
C HIS A 252 -0.26 -4.34 10.30
N GLN A 253 -1.25 -5.19 10.06
CA GLN A 253 -2.21 -4.99 8.99
C GLN A 253 -3.12 -3.77 9.25
N ILE A 254 -3.56 -3.54 10.50
CA ILE A 254 -4.31 -2.32 10.84
C ILE A 254 -3.46 -1.09 10.53
N CYS A 255 -2.21 -1.07 10.99
CA CYS A 255 -1.26 0.00 10.71
C CYS A 255 -1.13 0.27 9.20
N ALA A 256 -0.86 -0.75 8.40
CA ALA A 256 -0.69 -0.63 6.94
C ALA A 256 -1.93 -0.03 6.26
N PHE A 257 -3.12 -0.59 6.55
CA PHE A 257 -4.36 -0.15 5.90
C PHE A 257 -4.81 1.23 6.37
N GLU A 258 -4.61 1.59 7.64
CA GLU A 258 -4.96 2.92 8.15
C GLU A 258 -4.01 4.00 7.62
N LEU A 259 -2.71 3.74 7.52
CA LEU A 259 -1.79 4.69 6.87
C LEU A 259 -2.15 4.89 5.40
N GLY A 260 -2.55 3.83 4.68
CA GLY A 260 -3.02 3.93 3.29
C GLY A 260 -4.37 4.63 3.14
N LEU A 261 -5.25 4.58 4.15
CA LEU A 261 -6.57 5.20 4.09
C LEU A 261 -6.56 6.66 4.57
N ASN A 262 -5.88 6.92 5.69
CA ASN A 262 -5.98 8.16 6.47
C ASN A 262 -4.63 8.90 6.60
N GLY A 263 -3.53 8.29 6.16
CA GLY A 263 -2.18 8.84 6.33
C GLY A 263 -1.63 8.73 7.76
N GLN A 264 -2.40 8.18 8.69
CA GLN A 264 -2.04 8.05 10.11
C GLN A 264 -2.66 6.79 10.71
N SER A 265 -2.00 6.24 11.74
CA SER A 265 -2.50 5.12 12.52
C SER A 265 -1.80 5.04 13.87
N ASP A 266 -2.56 5.07 14.96
CA ASP A 266 -2.02 4.87 16.31
C ASP A 266 -1.52 3.44 16.52
N TRP A 267 -2.02 2.47 15.74
CA TRP A 267 -1.56 1.07 15.80
C TRP A 267 -0.12 0.90 15.35
N CYS A 268 0.38 1.80 14.49
CA CYS A 268 1.77 1.78 14.06
C CYS A 268 2.77 2.01 15.20
N GLN A 269 2.32 2.59 16.32
CA GLN A 269 3.19 2.84 17.47
C GLN A 269 3.75 1.54 18.07
N PHE A 270 3.16 0.38 17.80
CA PHE A 270 3.64 -0.91 18.33
C PHE A 270 4.92 -1.42 17.66
N PHE A 271 5.36 -0.80 16.56
CA PHE A 271 6.53 -1.22 15.79
C PHE A 271 7.57 -0.12 15.64
N ASN A 272 8.84 -0.52 15.56
CA ASN A 272 9.89 0.28 14.92
C ASN A 272 10.14 -0.23 13.49
N ILE A 273 11.01 0.47 12.75
CA ILE A 273 11.32 0.13 11.35
C ILE A 273 11.92 -1.28 11.21
N ASP A 274 12.78 -1.71 12.15
CA ASP A 274 13.40 -3.03 12.08
C ASP A 274 12.40 -4.16 12.35
N ASP A 275 11.44 -3.93 13.27
CA ASP A 275 10.33 -4.86 13.48
C ASP A 275 9.51 -5.00 12.19
N LEU A 276 9.19 -3.89 11.52
CA LEU A 276 8.44 -3.90 10.25
C LEU A 276 9.21 -4.59 9.13
N ARG A 277 10.53 -4.42 9.04
CA ARG A 277 11.37 -5.13 8.05
C ARG A 277 11.37 -6.63 8.27
N VAL A 278 11.39 -7.09 9.51
CA VAL A 278 11.32 -8.52 9.84
C VAL A 278 9.94 -9.08 9.50
N ILE A 279 8.86 -8.38 9.86
CA ILE A 279 7.49 -8.78 9.48
C ILE A 279 7.31 -8.79 7.96
N SER A 280 7.85 -7.78 7.28
CA SER A 280 7.89 -7.69 5.81
C SER A 280 8.60 -8.89 5.22
N TYR A 281 9.76 -9.28 5.74
CA TYR A 281 10.46 -10.46 5.22
C TYR A 281 9.65 -11.75 5.41
N TRP A 282 8.92 -11.89 6.53
CA TRP A 282 7.98 -12.99 6.71
C TRP A 282 6.82 -12.96 5.70
N ASP A 283 6.20 -11.80 5.44
CA ASP A 283 5.13 -11.62 4.43
C ASP A 283 5.63 -11.75 2.98
N ASP A 284 6.95 -11.76 2.74
CA ASP A 284 7.55 -12.12 1.44
C ASP A 284 7.77 -13.63 1.29
N LEU A 285 7.84 -14.37 2.40
CA LEU A 285 7.93 -15.83 2.41
C LEU A 285 6.56 -16.51 2.36
N GLU A 286 5.50 -15.83 2.81
CA GLU A 286 4.08 -16.25 2.70
C GLU A 286 3.54 -16.08 1.28
#